data_AF-A0A957CN62-F1
#
_entry.id   AF-A0A957CN62-F1
#
_cell.length_a   1.000
_cell.length_b   1.000
_cell.length_c   1.000
_cell.angle_alpha   90.00
_cell.angle_beta   90.00
_cell.angle_gamma   90.00
#
_symmetry.space_group_name_H-M   'P 1'
#
loop_
_entity.id
_entity.type
_entity.pdbx_description
1 polymer ?
#
loop_
_entity_poly.entity_id
_entity_poly.type
_entity_poly.pdbx_seq_one_letter_code
_entity_poly.pdbx_strand_id
1 'polypeptide(L)'
;VDGAEPARPFWTTPEQQANMDIGSLRHAVRLWPHKFVGEGHFIAVMQRTDAGEVVEPRPWRWQPPYSSELKPWREFARAVLRDDFAEEHMVLVNGRLYLLPERTLDVTGIKLVRYGLLLGEIRRGIFKPAHTLALALQAGEVTATVDWPADHQEIVRYLTGHELRLPGPSGWVLVTVDGFALGWGKRVNGRLKNHYPRGLRR
;
A
#
# COMPACT_ATOMS: atom_id res chain seq x y z
N VAL A 1 24.38 -1.15 16.16
CA VAL A 1 24.46 -1.91 14.90
C VAL A 1 25.92 -2.00 14.55
N ASP A 2 26.44 -3.20 14.38
CA ASP A 2 27.85 -3.39 14.00
C ASP A 2 28.12 -2.66 12.68
N GLY A 3 29.20 -1.89 12.64
CA GLY A 3 29.57 -1.06 11.48
C GLY A 3 28.97 0.35 11.42
N ALA A 4 28.08 0.68 12.35
CA ALA A 4 27.57 2.05 12.51
C ALA A 4 28.52 2.89 13.38
N GLU A 5 28.83 4.11 12.95
CA GLU A 5 29.66 5.04 13.70
C GLU A 5 28.93 6.36 13.99
N PRO A 6 29.27 7.05 15.09
CA PRO A 6 28.86 8.43 15.27
C PRO A 6 29.31 9.32 14.11
N ALA A 7 28.53 10.35 13.79
CA ALA A 7 29.03 11.40 12.93
C ALA A 7 30.25 12.09 13.55
N ARG A 8 31.01 12.80 12.70
CA ARG A 8 32.27 13.43 13.06
C ARG A 8 32.06 14.95 13.15
N PRO A 9 31.89 15.53 14.35
CA PRO A 9 31.72 16.98 14.52
C PRO A 9 32.82 17.80 13.86
N PHE A 10 34.06 17.31 13.94
CA PHE A 10 35.26 17.98 13.42
C PHE A 10 35.34 18.02 11.89
N TRP A 11 34.40 17.41 11.17
CA TRP A 11 34.27 17.57 9.72
C TRP A 11 33.47 18.82 9.32
N THR A 12 32.92 19.56 10.30
CA THR A 12 32.30 20.87 10.07
C THR A 12 33.36 21.97 9.91
N THR A 13 33.01 23.08 9.26
CA THR A 13 33.91 24.22 9.09
C THR A 13 34.12 24.99 10.40
N PRO A 14 35.25 25.70 10.58
CA PRO A 14 35.47 26.53 11.78
C PRO A 14 34.33 27.51 12.07
N GLU A 15 33.71 28.06 11.02
CA GLU A 15 32.55 28.95 11.13
C GLU A 15 31.29 28.25 11.68
N GLN A 16 31.05 27.00 11.28
CA GLN A 16 29.95 26.18 11.81
C GLN A 16 30.21 25.75 13.26
N GLN A 17 31.48 25.48 13.58
CA GLN A 17 31.91 25.13 14.94
C GLN A 17 31.74 26.28 15.93
N ALA A 18 31.84 27.54 15.47
CA ALA A 18 31.64 28.72 16.30
C ALA A 18 30.16 29.03 16.59
N ASN A 19 29.23 28.57 15.75
CA ASN A 19 27.84 29.04 15.74
C ASN A 19 26.80 27.95 16.09
N MET A 20 27.22 26.71 16.35
CA MET A 20 26.30 25.58 16.61
C MET A 20 26.84 24.65 17.70
N ASP A 21 25.94 23.96 18.42
CA ASP A 21 26.33 22.81 19.24
C ASP A 21 26.70 21.63 18.34
N ILE A 22 27.93 21.64 17.83
CA ILE A 22 28.50 20.56 17.00
C ILE A 22 28.65 19.26 17.78
N GLY A 23 28.66 19.30 19.12
CA GLY A 23 28.76 18.11 19.96
C GLY A 23 27.59 17.15 19.73
N SER A 24 26.39 17.72 19.55
CA SER A 24 25.15 17.00 19.23
C SER A 24 25.23 16.18 17.93
N LEU A 25 26.11 16.52 16.98
CA LEU A 25 26.30 15.74 15.75
C LEU A 25 26.73 14.30 16.03
N ARG A 26 27.36 14.03 17.18
CA ARG A 26 27.72 12.66 17.59
C ARG A 26 26.51 11.76 17.78
N HIS A 27 25.31 12.31 17.93
CA HIS A 27 24.06 11.55 18.01
C HIS A 27 23.56 11.10 16.63
N ALA A 28 24.04 11.71 15.55
CA ALA A 28 23.80 11.22 14.20
C ALA A 28 24.67 9.98 13.90
N VAL A 29 24.16 9.11 13.03
CA VAL A 29 24.78 7.83 12.68
C VAL A 29 25.28 7.87 11.24
N ARG A 30 26.48 7.36 11.02
CA ARG A 30 27.06 7.05 9.72
C ARG A 30 27.18 5.54 9.55
N LEU A 31 26.65 5.05 8.44
CA LEU A 31 26.89 3.69 7.96
C LEU A 31 27.97 3.78 6.89
N TRP A 32 29.09 3.09 7.06
CA TRP A 32 30.20 3.11 6.11
C TRP A 32 30.24 1.83 5.27
N PRO A 33 30.43 1.90 3.95
CA PRO A 33 30.44 0.70 3.10
C PRO A 33 31.49 -0.34 3.46
N HIS A 34 32.61 0.09 4.05
CA HIS A 34 33.70 -0.79 4.46
C HIS A 34 33.56 -1.33 5.89
N LYS A 35 32.53 -0.91 6.63
CA LYS A 35 32.24 -1.38 8.00
C LYS A 35 30.86 -2.01 8.12
N PHE A 36 29.99 -1.71 7.17
CA PHE A 36 28.60 -2.12 7.11
C PHE A 36 28.30 -2.64 5.72
N VAL A 37 27.58 -3.75 5.62
CA VAL A 37 27.16 -4.32 4.33
C VAL A 37 26.05 -3.44 3.74
N GLY A 38 26.44 -2.44 2.96
CA GLY A 38 25.54 -1.50 2.29
C GLY A 38 26.29 -0.33 1.63
N GLU A 39 25.58 0.53 0.91
CA GLU A 39 26.16 1.66 0.15
C GLU A 39 26.62 2.84 1.02
N GLY A 40 26.26 2.81 2.30
CA GLY A 40 26.54 3.85 3.28
C GLY A 40 25.47 4.93 3.34
N HIS A 41 25.19 5.46 4.53
CA HIS A 41 24.10 6.39 4.81
C HIS A 41 24.48 7.34 5.96
N PHE A 42 23.79 8.48 6.04
CA PHE A 42 23.81 9.37 7.20
C PHE A 42 22.39 9.54 7.74
N ILE A 43 22.23 9.37 9.05
CA ILE A 43 20.93 9.38 9.71
C ILE A 43 20.98 10.32 10.90
N ALA A 44 20.04 11.24 10.99
CA ALA A 44 19.84 12.11 12.15
C ALA A 44 18.35 12.14 12.51
N VAL A 45 18.05 12.07 13.80
CA VAL A 45 16.69 12.22 14.34
C VAL A 45 16.71 13.41 15.28
N MET A 46 15.79 14.35 15.06
CA MET A 46 15.69 15.58 15.84
C MET A 46 14.39 15.58 16.63
N GLN A 47 14.46 15.94 17.90
CA GLN A 47 13.29 16.17 18.73
C GLN A 47 13.01 17.68 18.75
N ARG A 48 11.80 18.06 18.36
CA ARG A 48 11.31 19.42 18.57
C ARG A 48 11.07 19.63 20.06
N THR A 49 11.76 20.59 20.68
CA THR A 49 11.72 20.84 22.14
C THR A 49 10.79 21.97 22.54
N ASP A 50 10.39 22.82 21.60
CA ASP A 50 9.39 23.85 21.82
C ASP A 50 7.98 23.29 21.64
N ALA A 51 7.08 23.73 22.51
CA ALA A 51 5.63 23.54 22.36
C ALA A 51 5.07 24.56 21.35
N GLY A 52 5.76 24.78 20.23
CA GLY A 52 5.27 25.64 19.15
C GLY A 52 3.85 25.23 18.78
N GLU A 53 3.01 26.19 18.36
CA GLU A 53 1.58 25.95 18.11
C GLU A 53 1.38 24.66 17.30
N VAL A 54 0.89 23.63 17.98
CA VAL A 54 0.40 22.43 17.33
C VAL A 54 -0.95 22.80 16.77
N VAL A 55 -0.95 23.33 15.54
CA VAL A 55 -2.19 23.48 14.78
C VAL A 55 -2.65 22.07 14.47
N GLU A 56 -3.66 21.58 15.19
CA GLU A 56 -4.31 20.32 14.85
C GLU A 56 -4.77 20.42 13.39
N PRO A 57 -4.30 19.52 12.52
CA PRO A 57 -4.68 19.58 11.13
C PRO A 57 -6.18 19.40 11.04
N ARG A 58 -6.83 20.27 10.27
CA ARG A 58 -8.27 20.15 10.03
C ARG A 58 -8.52 18.79 9.35
N PRO A 59 -9.49 17.99 9.85
CA PRO A 59 -9.83 16.76 9.17
C PRO A 59 -10.39 17.09 7.80
N TRP A 60 -10.05 16.28 6.80
CA TRP A 60 -10.64 16.43 5.49
C TRP A 60 -12.15 16.19 5.59
N ARG A 61 -12.96 17.10 5.03
CA ARG A 61 -14.40 16.88 4.89
C ARG A 61 -14.67 16.36 3.49
N TRP A 62 -14.79 15.04 3.35
CA TRP A 62 -15.27 14.43 2.11
C TRP A 62 -16.77 14.13 2.22
N GLN A 63 -17.42 14.01 1.06
CA GLN A 63 -18.76 13.43 1.00
C GLN A 63 -18.63 11.92 0.83
N PRO A 64 -19.20 11.11 1.73
CA PRO A 64 -19.32 9.68 1.53
C PRO A 64 -20.15 9.39 0.26
N PRO A 65 -19.87 8.31 -0.47
CA PRO A 65 -20.68 7.92 -1.62
C PRO A 65 -22.12 7.61 -1.21
N TYR A 66 -23.08 7.84 -2.11
CA TYR A 66 -24.45 7.46 -1.83
C TYR A 66 -24.60 5.94 -1.69
N SER A 67 -25.56 5.50 -0.87
CA SER A 67 -25.84 4.08 -0.65
C SER A 67 -26.08 3.28 -1.96
N SER A 68 -26.70 3.92 -2.97
CA SER A 68 -26.90 3.34 -4.29
C SER A 68 -25.59 3.15 -5.08
N GLU A 69 -24.63 4.06 -4.92
CA GLU A 69 -23.31 3.97 -5.55
C GLU A 69 -22.46 2.88 -4.92
N LEU A 70 -22.63 2.60 -3.61
CA LEU A 70 -21.92 1.52 -2.92
C LEU A 70 -22.52 0.14 -3.12
N LYS A 71 -23.71 0.02 -3.72
CA LYS A 71 -24.35 -1.29 -3.94
C LYS A 71 -23.43 -2.31 -4.65
N PRO A 72 -22.74 -1.98 -5.77
CA PRO A 72 -21.83 -2.92 -6.42
C PRO A 72 -20.63 -3.31 -5.56
N TRP A 73 -20.13 -2.39 -4.72
CA TRP A 73 -19.09 -2.69 -3.75
C TRP A 73 -19.58 -3.68 -2.69
N ARG A 74 -20.75 -3.42 -2.09
CA ARG A 74 -21.33 -4.29 -1.06
C ARG A 74 -21.61 -5.70 -1.57
N GLU A 75 -22.09 -5.82 -2.81
CA GLU A 75 -22.27 -7.12 -3.47
C GLU A 75 -20.95 -7.87 -3.64
N PHE A 76 -19.88 -7.17 -4.03
CA PHE A 76 -18.53 -7.76 -4.08
C PHE A 76 -18.03 -8.15 -2.69
N ALA A 77 -18.10 -7.23 -1.73
CA ALA A 77 -17.58 -7.42 -0.38
C ALA A 77 -18.23 -8.65 0.29
N ARG A 78 -19.55 -8.76 0.27
CA ARG A 78 -20.28 -9.92 0.82
C ARG A 78 -19.92 -11.25 0.16
N ALA A 79 -19.59 -11.24 -1.12
CA ALA A 79 -19.28 -12.46 -1.86
C ALA A 79 -17.81 -12.89 -1.71
N VAL A 80 -16.91 -11.95 -1.43
CA VAL A 80 -15.45 -12.16 -1.57
C VAL A 80 -14.69 -11.95 -0.28
N LEU A 81 -15.09 -10.98 0.55
CA LEU A 81 -14.38 -10.58 1.76
C LEU A 81 -15.03 -11.21 2.99
N ARG A 82 -14.22 -11.55 3.98
CA ARG A 82 -14.71 -12.04 5.28
C ARG A 82 -14.83 -10.93 6.31
N ASP A 83 -13.98 -9.92 6.19
CA ASP A 83 -13.96 -8.76 7.07
C ASP A 83 -14.74 -7.58 6.47
N ASP A 84 -15.32 -6.80 7.36
CA ASP A 84 -16.02 -5.57 7.01
C ASP A 84 -15.04 -4.42 6.84
N PHE A 85 -15.43 -3.47 5.98
CA PHE A 85 -14.69 -2.25 5.75
C PHE A 85 -15.52 -1.06 6.24
N ALA A 86 -14.86 -0.10 6.88
CA ALA A 86 -15.47 1.15 7.33
C ALA A 86 -15.94 1.98 6.12
N GLU A 87 -17.19 1.79 5.69
CA GLU A 87 -17.79 2.50 4.56
C GLU A 87 -17.82 4.02 4.79
N GLU A 88 -17.86 4.47 6.04
CA GLU A 88 -17.75 5.87 6.45
C GLU A 88 -16.43 6.51 6.00
N HIS A 89 -15.36 5.71 5.83
CA HIS A 89 -14.05 6.17 5.35
C HIS A 89 -13.89 6.03 3.85
N MET A 90 -14.96 5.69 3.11
CA MET A 90 -14.88 5.54 1.67
C MET A 90 -15.13 6.86 0.95
N VAL A 91 -14.44 7.04 -0.17
CA VAL A 91 -14.70 8.13 -1.11
C VAL A 91 -14.69 7.62 -2.55
N LEU A 92 -15.63 8.11 -3.35
CA LEU A 92 -15.75 7.77 -4.77
C LEU A 92 -15.28 8.97 -5.60
N VAL A 93 -14.18 8.81 -6.33
CA VAL A 93 -13.61 9.86 -7.17
C VAL A 93 -13.45 9.32 -8.59
N ASN A 94 -14.18 9.91 -9.55
CA ASN A 94 -14.12 9.51 -10.96
C ASN A 94 -14.35 7.99 -11.18
N GLY A 95 -15.31 7.42 -10.45
CA GLY A 95 -15.63 5.98 -10.50
C GLY A 95 -14.63 5.07 -9.79
N ARG A 96 -13.63 5.62 -9.09
CA ARG A 96 -12.68 4.85 -8.26
C ARG A 96 -13.03 4.97 -6.80
N LEU A 97 -13.20 3.84 -6.14
CA LEU A 97 -13.54 3.76 -4.72
C LEU A 97 -12.26 3.59 -3.90
N TYR A 98 -12.02 4.50 -2.97
CA TYR A 98 -10.89 4.46 -2.05
C TYR A 98 -11.37 4.30 -0.62
N LEU A 99 -10.62 3.54 0.19
CA LEU A 99 -10.68 3.57 1.64
C LEU A 99 -9.63 4.57 2.14
N LEU A 100 -10.07 5.60 2.85
CA LEU A 100 -9.21 6.62 3.43
C LEU A 100 -8.59 6.13 4.75
N PRO A 101 -7.39 6.63 5.12
CA PRO A 101 -6.86 6.43 6.47
C PRO A 101 -7.80 7.01 7.53
N GLU A 102 -7.80 6.45 8.74
CA GLU A 102 -8.62 6.96 9.85
C GLU A 102 -8.36 8.44 10.15
N ARG A 103 -7.09 8.85 10.06
CA ARG A 103 -6.68 10.25 10.18
C ARG A 103 -6.43 10.83 8.80
N THR A 104 -7.43 11.55 8.28
CA THR A 104 -7.29 12.31 7.03
C THR A 104 -6.91 13.76 7.32
N LEU A 105 -6.07 14.33 6.47
CA LEU A 105 -5.70 15.74 6.50
C LEU A 105 -6.49 16.47 5.42
N ASP A 106 -6.96 17.68 5.71
CA ASP A 106 -7.50 18.55 4.66
C ASP A 106 -6.43 18.84 3.61
N VAL A 107 -6.65 18.29 2.42
CA VAL A 107 -5.79 18.37 1.25
C VAL A 107 -6.37 19.30 0.17
N THR A 108 -7.30 20.17 0.53
CA THR A 108 -7.89 21.14 -0.41
C THR A 108 -6.79 21.97 -1.08
N GLY A 109 -6.80 22.01 -2.41
CA GLY A 109 -5.77 22.69 -3.21
C GLY A 109 -4.51 21.86 -3.50
N ILE A 110 -4.37 20.66 -2.92
CA ILE A 110 -3.28 19.73 -3.21
C ILE A 110 -3.74 18.71 -4.25
N LYS A 111 -2.95 18.55 -5.31
CA LYS A 111 -3.16 17.50 -6.30
C LYS A 111 -2.68 16.16 -5.76
N LEU A 112 -3.62 15.35 -5.24
CA LEU A 112 -3.32 14.01 -4.75
C LEU A 112 -3.13 13.00 -5.89
N VAL A 113 -2.09 12.16 -5.77
CA VAL A 113 -1.88 11.00 -6.64
C VAL A 113 -2.76 9.81 -6.20
N ARG A 114 -2.93 9.64 -4.89
CA ARG A 114 -3.73 8.55 -4.28
C ARG A 114 -4.32 9.04 -2.96
N TYR A 115 -5.63 8.85 -2.78
CA TYR A 115 -6.36 9.29 -1.59
C TYR A 115 -6.22 8.33 -0.39
N GLY A 116 -5.99 7.05 -0.68
CA GLY A 116 -5.90 5.98 0.31
C GLY A 116 -5.75 4.63 -0.39
N LEU A 117 -6.21 3.56 0.24
CA LEU A 117 -6.24 2.24 -0.39
C LEU A 117 -7.28 2.25 -1.51
N LEU A 118 -6.86 2.08 -2.76
CA LEU A 118 -7.79 1.90 -3.87
C LEU A 118 -8.43 0.51 -3.75
N LEU A 119 -9.74 0.46 -3.51
CA LEU A 119 -10.51 -0.77 -3.40
C LEU A 119 -10.85 -1.33 -4.78
N GLY A 120 -11.25 -0.46 -5.71
CA GLY A 120 -11.67 -0.87 -7.04
C GLY A 120 -12.26 0.27 -7.87
N GLU A 121 -12.77 -0.09 -9.04
CA GLU A 121 -13.51 0.83 -9.91
C GLU A 121 -14.96 0.38 -10.04
N ILE A 122 -15.89 1.32 -9.95
CA ILE A 122 -17.31 1.13 -10.24
C ILE A 122 -17.58 1.71 -11.62
N ARG A 123 -17.95 0.85 -12.57
CA ARG A 123 -18.33 1.27 -13.93
C ARG A 123 -19.58 0.53 -14.36
N ARG A 124 -20.59 1.28 -14.84
CA ARG A 124 -21.86 0.73 -15.33
C ARG A 124 -22.52 -0.23 -14.32
N GLY A 125 -22.49 0.14 -13.03
CA GLY A 125 -23.08 -0.67 -11.95
C GLY A 125 -22.29 -1.92 -11.58
N ILE A 126 -21.07 -2.12 -12.09
CA ILE A 126 -20.24 -3.28 -11.77
C ILE A 126 -19.00 -2.80 -11.01
N PHE A 127 -18.72 -3.42 -9.86
CA PHE A 127 -17.47 -3.25 -9.13
C PHE A 127 -16.40 -4.19 -9.70
N LYS A 128 -15.24 -3.61 -10.02
CA LYS A 128 -14.02 -4.34 -10.39
C LYS A 128 -12.97 -4.08 -9.32
N PRO A 129 -12.55 -5.11 -8.55
CA PRO A 129 -11.55 -4.93 -7.50
C PRO A 129 -10.22 -4.50 -8.11
N ALA A 130 -9.54 -3.59 -7.41
CA ALA A 130 -8.22 -3.12 -7.78
C ALA A 130 -7.14 -4.12 -7.35
N HIS A 131 -6.01 -4.10 -8.05
CA HIS A 131 -4.84 -4.89 -7.68
C HIS A 131 -4.32 -4.51 -6.28
N THR A 132 -4.39 -3.24 -5.91
CA THR A 132 -4.03 -2.78 -4.56
C THR A 132 -4.86 -3.39 -3.45
N LEU A 133 -6.14 -3.67 -3.69
CA LEU A 133 -6.95 -4.39 -2.71
C LEU A 133 -6.43 -5.82 -2.53
N ALA A 134 -6.04 -6.51 -3.60
CA ALA A 134 -5.43 -7.85 -3.46
C ALA A 134 -4.17 -7.79 -2.59
N LEU A 135 -3.28 -6.83 -2.85
CA LEU A 135 -2.01 -6.70 -2.13
C LEU A 135 -2.17 -6.28 -0.66
N ALA A 136 -3.34 -5.76 -0.29
CA ALA A 136 -3.65 -5.39 1.09
C ALA A 136 -4.30 -6.54 1.89
N LEU A 137 -4.65 -7.64 1.21
CA LEU A 137 -5.36 -8.78 1.81
C LEU A 137 -4.44 -9.98 2.01
N GLN A 138 -4.79 -10.78 2.99
CA GLN A 138 -4.26 -12.11 3.27
C GLN A 138 -5.25 -13.19 2.78
N ALA A 139 -4.74 -14.41 2.59
CA ALA A 139 -5.56 -15.54 2.14
C ALA A 139 -6.77 -15.82 3.05
N GLY A 140 -6.63 -15.59 4.36
CA GLY A 140 -7.68 -15.81 5.35
C GLY A 140 -8.84 -14.81 5.29
N GLU A 141 -8.63 -13.64 4.68
CA GLU A 141 -9.60 -12.52 4.66
C GLU A 141 -10.56 -12.60 3.46
N VAL A 142 -10.43 -13.64 2.63
CA VAL A 142 -11.27 -13.84 1.43
C VAL A 142 -11.93 -15.21 1.38
N THR A 143 -12.99 -15.33 0.58
CA THR A 143 -13.78 -16.57 0.45
C THR A 143 -13.13 -17.60 -0.49
N ALA A 144 -12.30 -17.17 -1.45
CA ALA A 144 -11.64 -18.05 -2.40
C ALA A 144 -10.20 -17.61 -2.70
N THR A 145 -9.28 -18.56 -2.56
CA THR A 145 -7.85 -18.37 -2.84
C THR A 145 -7.34 -19.50 -3.73
N VAL A 146 -6.21 -19.24 -4.39
CA VAL A 146 -5.33 -20.28 -4.94
C VAL A 146 -3.91 -19.89 -4.60
N ASP A 147 -3.18 -20.84 -4.01
CA ASP A 147 -1.80 -20.65 -3.58
C ASP A 147 -0.90 -21.62 -4.33
N TRP A 148 0.25 -21.11 -4.77
CA TRP A 148 1.30 -21.93 -5.37
C TRP A 148 2.66 -21.54 -4.78
N PRO A 149 3.63 -22.48 -4.73
CA PRO A 149 5.01 -22.15 -4.41
C PRO A 149 5.63 -21.16 -5.40
N ALA A 150 6.60 -20.35 -4.95
CA ALA A 150 7.26 -19.35 -5.81
C ALA A 150 7.92 -19.92 -7.09
N ASP A 151 8.35 -21.18 -7.07
CA ASP A 151 8.97 -21.87 -8.21
C ASP A 151 7.94 -22.58 -9.12
N HIS A 152 6.66 -22.54 -8.78
CA HIS A 152 5.62 -23.22 -9.54
C HIS A 152 5.32 -22.51 -10.87
N GLN A 153 5.21 -23.27 -11.96
CA GLN A 153 5.03 -22.73 -13.32
C GLN A 153 3.78 -21.83 -13.45
N GLU A 154 2.70 -22.11 -12.71
CA GLU A 154 1.48 -21.30 -12.75
C GLU A 154 1.70 -19.86 -12.22
N ILE A 155 2.69 -19.62 -11.35
CA ILE A 155 3.06 -18.26 -10.91
C ILE A 155 3.60 -17.46 -12.08
N VAL A 156 4.53 -18.03 -12.85
CA VAL A 156 5.08 -17.37 -14.05
C VAL A 156 3.97 -17.09 -15.07
N ARG A 157 3.08 -18.06 -15.30
CA ARG A 157 1.93 -17.90 -16.19
C ARG A 157 0.97 -16.82 -15.71
N TYR A 158 0.74 -16.73 -14.39
CA TYR A 158 -0.08 -15.67 -13.80
C TYR A 158 0.57 -14.29 -13.99
N LEU A 159 1.85 -14.13 -13.66
CA LEU A 159 2.55 -12.85 -13.76
C LEU A 159 2.68 -12.37 -15.21
N THR A 160 2.83 -13.28 -16.17
CA THR A 160 2.82 -12.97 -17.62
C THR A 160 1.42 -12.71 -18.19
N GLY A 161 0.36 -12.90 -17.39
CA GLY A 161 -1.01 -12.56 -17.78
C GLY A 161 -1.81 -13.66 -18.48
N HIS A 162 -1.36 -14.91 -18.44
CA HIS A 162 -2.05 -16.05 -19.05
C HIS A 162 -3.30 -16.45 -18.26
N GLU A 163 -4.28 -17.01 -18.96
CA GLU A 163 -5.38 -17.74 -18.32
C GLU A 163 -4.89 -19.09 -17.80
N LEU A 164 -5.35 -19.45 -16.60
CA LEU A 164 -4.97 -20.68 -15.91
C LEU A 164 -6.15 -21.64 -15.82
N ARG A 165 -5.88 -22.95 -15.80
CA ARG A 165 -6.92 -23.94 -15.55
C ARG A 165 -7.11 -24.06 -14.05
N LEU A 166 -8.27 -23.64 -13.56
CA LEU A 166 -8.60 -23.66 -12.14
C LEU A 166 -10.08 -24.07 -11.98
N PRO A 167 -10.37 -25.37 -11.83
CA PRO A 167 -11.72 -25.86 -11.56
C PRO A 167 -12.33 -25.26 -10.28
N GLY A 168 -13.67 -25.25 -10.20
CA GLY A 168 -14.43 -24.85 -9.03
C GLY A 168 -15.40 -23.68 -9.25
N PRO A 169 -16.05 -23.19 -8.19
CA PRO A 169 -17.15 -22.21 -8.28
C PRO A 169 -16.77 -20.88 -8.95
N SER A 170 -17.60 -20.37 -9.85
CA SER A 170 -17.36 -19.05 -10.47
C SER A 170 -17.27 -17.94 -9.42
N GLY A 171 -16.33 -17.01 -9.57
CA GLY A 171 -16.10 -15.95 -8.60
C GLY A 171 -14.74 -15.28 -8.71
N TRP A 172 -14.51 -14.27 -7.88
CA TRP A 172 -13.18 -13.70 -7.69
C TRP A 172 -12.34 -14.65 -6.83
N VAL A 173 -11.07 -14.79 -7.19
CA VAL A 173 -10.10 -15.63 -6.48
C VAL A 173 -8.85 -14.79 -6.25
N LEU A 174 -8.39 -14.74 -5.00
CA LEU A 174 -7.10 -14.15 -4.66
C LEU A 174 -6.01 -15.16 -5.02
N VAL A 175 -5.06 -14.74 -5.86
CA VAL A 175 -3.90 -15.54 -6.22
C VAL A 175 -2.78 -15.20 -5.25
N THR A 176 -2.23 -16.21 -4.57
CA THR A 176 -1.13 -16.06 -3.63
C THR A 176 0.08 -16.91 -4.04
N VAL A 177 1.25 -16.49 -3.56
CA VAL A 177 2.51 -17.23 -3.66
C VAL A 177 3.09 -17.39 -2.28
N ASP A 178 3.33 -18.62 -1.83
CA ASP A 178 3.79 -18.92 -0.47
C ASP A 178 2.97 -18.17 0.61
N GLY A 179 1.66 -18.03 0.40
CA GLY A 179 0.74 -17.30 1.28
C GLY A 179 0.69 -15.77 1.08
N PHE A 180 1.54 -15.18 0.24
CA PHE A 180 1.55 -13.74 -0.05
C PHE A 180 0.70 -13.39 -1.26
N ALA A 181 -0.18 -12.40 -1.15
CA ALA A 181 -1.05 -11.99 -2.25
C ALA A 181 -0.29 -11.41 -3.45
N LEU A 182 -0.58 -11.93 -4.64
CA LEU A 182 -0.06 -11.42 -5.92
C LEU A 182 -1.08 -10.57 -6.67
N GLY A 183 -2.37 -10.90 -6.57
CA GLY A 183 -3.41 -10.21 -7.32
C GLY A 183 -4.70 -11.00 -7.44
N TRP A 184 -5.59 -10.49 -8.30
CA TRP A 184 -6.88 -11.12 -8.56
C TRP A 184 -6.86 -12.00 -9.81
N GLY A 185 -7.70 -13.03 -9.77
CA GLY A 185 -8.25 -13.68 -10.96
C GLY A 185 -9.76 -13.83 -10.85
N LYS A 186 -10.45 -13.97 -11.98
CA LYS A 186 -11.89 -14.25 -12.01
C LYS A 186 -12.12 -15.63 -12.60
N ARG A 187 -12.52 -16.59 -11.77
CA ARG A 187 -12.83 -17.95 -12.20
C ARG A 187 -14.17 -17.98 -12.90
N VAL A 188 -14.19 -18.50 -14.12
CA VAL A 188 -15.39 -18.70 -14.96
C VAL A 188 -15.20 -20.01 -15.74
N ASN A 189 -16.15 -20.94 -15.64
CA ASN A 189 -16.13 -22.23 -16.36
C ASN A 189 -14.81 -23.02 -16.17
N GLY A 190 -14.31 -23.06 -14.93
CA GLY A 190 -13.07 -23.76 -14.59
C GLY A 190 -11.77 -23.14 -15.15
N ARG A 191 -11.85 -21.91 -15.66
CA ARG A 191 -10.70 -21.11 -16.09
C ARG A 191 -10.57 -19.87 -15.22
N LEU A 192 -9.36 -19.56 -14.79
CA LEU A 192 -9.04 -18.33 -14.09
C LEU A 192 -8.66 -17.26 -15.12
N LYS A 193 -9.58 -16.32 -15.36
CA LYS A 193 -9.27 -15.12 -16.14
C LYS A 193 -8.31 -14.25 -15.33
N ASN A 194 -7.23 -13.86 -15.97
CA ASN A 194 -6.15 -13.15 -15.31
C ASN A 194 -6.45 -11.64 -15.21
N HIS A 195 -6.49 -11.14 -13.97
CA HIS A 195 -6.69 -9.73 -13.67
C HIS A 195 -5.43 -9.02 -13.16
N TYR A 196 -4.25 -9.66 -13.32
CA TYR A 196 -2.96 -9.05 -13.02
C TYR A 196 -2.73 -7.82 -13.93
N PRO A 197 -2.28 -6.67 -13.36
CA PRO A 197 -2.14 -5.42 -14.12
C PRO A 197 -1.24 -5.57 -15.34
N ARG A 198 -1.72 -5.12 -16.51
CA ARG A 198 -0.97 -5.23 -17.78
C ARG A 198 0.43 -4.60 -17.70
N GLY A 199 0.57 -3.46 -17.03
CA GLY A 199 1.85 -2.78 -16.88
C GLY A 199 2.85 -3.47 -15.95
N LEU A 200 2.43 -4.49 -15.19
CA LEU A 200 3.31 -5.28 -14.33
C LEU A 200 3.67 -6.64 -14.96
N ARG A 201 3.03 -7.01 -16.07
CA ARG A 201 3.28 -8.29 -16.71
C ARG A 201 4.70 -8.32 -17.28
N ARG A 202 5.44 -9.37 -16.94
CA ARG A 202 6.78 -9.67 -17.42
C ARG A 202 6.89 -11.16 -17.63
#